data_AF-A0A6L5XXV2-F1
#
_entry.id   AF-A0A6L5XXV2-F1
#
_cell.length_a   1.000
_cell.length_b   1.000
_cell.length_c   1.000
_cell.angle_alpha   90.00
_cell.angle_beta   90.00
_cell.angle_gamma   90.00
#
_symmetry.space_group_name_H-M   'P 1'
#
loop_
_entity.id
_entity.type
_entity.pdbx_description
1 polymer ?
#
loop_
_entity_poly.entity_id
_entity_poly.type
_entity_poly.pdbx_seq_one_letter_code
_entity_poly.pdbx_strand_id
1 'polypeptide(L)'
;MDKSYRLKMEEKLHNNTLAVEYVINCIAKFEDKINQLAYKEKQYRNVGYNNFKLELDELIAYRKPFVDFLMRDCNMSLDDIKESVANVKEKNIPTKKVCNQIREIIVSNSYWIE
;
A
#
# COMPACT_ATOMS: atom_id res chain seq x y z
N MET A 1 -11.56 10.43 -4.58
CA MET A 1 -10.85 10.23 -5.86
C MET A 1 -11.61 10.92 -6.96
N ASP A 2 -10.91 11.64 -7.84
CA ASP A 2 -11.53 12.24 -9.02
C ASP A 2 -12.20 11.14 -9.87
N LYS A 3 -13.41 11.39 -10.38
CA LYS A 3 -14.19 10.37 -11.09
C LYS A 3 -13.47 9.88 -12.36
N SER A 4 -12.84 10.79 -13.09
CA SER A 4 -12.07 10.47 -14.30
C SER A 4 -10.83 9.66 -13.96
N TYR A 5 -10.10 10.07 -12.91
CA TYR A 5 -8.94 9.31 -12.42
C TYR A 5 -9.31 7.89 -11.96
N ARG A 6 -10.40 7.76 -11.19
CA ARG A 6 -10.88 6.46 -10.70
C ARG A 6 -11.23 5.53 -11.85
N LEU A 7 -11.98 6.02 -12.84
CA LEU A 7 -12.38 5.23 -14.02
C LEU A 7 -11.17 4.75 -14.82
N LYS A 8 -10.17 5.61 -15.04
CA LYS A 8 -8.93 5.22 -15.72
C LYS A 8 -8.18 4.12 -14.96
N MET A 9 -8.09 4.23 -13.64
CA MET A 9 -7.43 3.20 -12.83
C MET A 9 -8.20 1.89 -12.79
N GLU A 10 -9.53 1.95 -12.73
CA GLU A 10 -10.40 0.77 -12.79
C GLU A 10 -10.25 0.02 -14.14
N GLU A 11 -10.15 0.75 -15.25
CA GLU A 11 -9.90 0.17 -16.57
C GLU A 11 -8.52 -0.51 -16.65
N LYS A 12 -7.48 0.12 -16.11
CA LYS A 12 -6.14 -0.47 -16.02
C LYS A 12 -6.15 -1.77 -15.21
N LEU A 13 -6.81 -1.77 -14.04
CA LEU A 13 -6.95 -2.97 -13.24
C LEU A 13 -7.75 -4.07 -13.93
N HIS A 14 -8.74 -3.73 -14.75
CA HIS A 14 -9.47 -4.71 -15.55
C HIS A 14 -8.57 -5.42 -16.56
N ASN A 15 -7.57 -4.71 -17.11
CA ASN A 15 -6.60 -5.25 -18.05
C ASN A 15 -5.35 -5.83 -17.38
N ASN A 16 -5.35 -5.99 -16.05
CA ASN A 16 -4.18 -6.35 -15.25
C ASN A 16 -2.96 -5.45 -15.49
N THR A 17 -3.18 -4.18 -15.81
CA THR A 17 -2.13 -3.17 -15.93
C THR A 17 -1.97 -2.45 -14.59
N LEU A 18 -0.75 -2.47 -14.05
CA LEU A 18 -0.41 -1.80 -12.79
C LEU A 18 0.29 -0.47 -13.08
N ALA A 19 -0.37 0.61 -12.67
CA ALA A 19 0.25 1.93 -12.63
C ALA A 19 1.04 2.08 -11.33
N VAL A 20 2.31 2.50 -11.43
CA VAL A 20 3.22 2.74 -10.29
C VAL A 20 2.56 3.66 -9.25
N GLU A 21 1.95 4.75 -9.71
CA GLU A 21 1.25 5.70 -8.84
C GLU A 21 0.13 5.06 -8.03
N TYR A 22 -0.55 4.06 -8.58
CA TYR A 22 -1.70 3.45 -7.93
C TYR A 22 -1.29 2.47 -6.84
N VAL A 23 -0.17 1.77 -7.06
CA VAL A 23 0.48 0.95 -6.03
C VAL A 23 0.99 1.83 -4.88
N ILE A 24 1.61 2.98 -5.19
CA ILE A 24 2.03 3.97 -4.17
C ILE A 24 0.83 4.47 -3.36
N ASN A 25 -0.29 4.78 -4.01
CA ASN A 25 -1.51 5.19 -3.30
C ASN A 25 -2.06 4.09 -2.38
N CYS A 26 -1.92 2.81 -2.74
CA CYS A 26 -2.27 1.67 -1.88
C CYS A 26 -1.36 1.57 -0.65
N ILE A 27 -0.08 1.89 -0.79
CA ILE A 27 0.87 1.93 0.32
C ILE A 27 0.48 3.03 1.31
N ALA A 28 0.16 4.24 0.81
CA ALA A 28 -0.27 5.37 1.62
C ALA A 28 -1.53 5.09 2.47
N LYS A 29 -2.41 4.17 2.02
CA LYS A 29 -3.66 3.82 2.73
C LYS A 29 -3.46 3.40 4.18
N PHE A 30 -2.34 2.77 4.50
CA PHE A 30 -2.09 2.17 5.82
C PHE A 30 -1.02 2.91 6.63
N GLU A 31 -0.44 4.00 6.09
CA GLU A 31 0.67 4.73 6.70
C GLU A 31 0.30 5.25 8.09
N ASP A 32 -0.81 5.99 8.20
CA ASP A 32 -1.28 6.55 9.47
C ASP A 32 -1.57 5.47 10.51
N LYS A 33 -2.21 4.37 10.09
CA LYS A 33 -2.55 3.26 10.99
C LYS A 33 -1.29 2.57 11.50
N ILE A 34 -0.29 2.37 10.64
CA ILE A 34 1.01 1.81 11.01
C ILE A 34 1.72 2.72 12.01
N ASN A 35 1.74 4.03 11.76
CA ASN A 35 2.37 4.99 12.67
C ASN A 35 1.69 5.01 14.05
N GLN A 36 0.35 4.98 14.09
CA GLN A 36 -0.40 4.88 15.33
C GLN A 36 -0.14 3.57 16.08
N LEU A 37 -0.11 2.43 15.38
CA LEU A 37 0.18 1.13 15.99
C LEU A 37 1.61 1.03 16.48
N ALA A 38 2.59 1.54 15.74
CA ALA A 38 3.98 1.56 16.16
C ALA A 38 4.19 2.42 17.42
N TYR A 39 3.50 3.56 17.49
CA TYR A 39 3.50 4.40 18.69
C TYR A 39 2.89 3.67 19.89
N LYS A 40 1.71 3.04 19.72
CA LYS A 40 1.04 2.28 20.78
C LYS A 40 1.84 1.04 21.21
N GLU A 41 2.42 0.31 20.26
CA GLU A 41 3.30 -0.82 20.56
C GLU A 41 4.47 -0.36 21.43
N LYS A 42 5.15 0.75 21.08
CA LYS A 42 6.23 1.30 21.89
C LYS A 42 5.78 1.71 23.30
N GLN A 43 4.61 2.33 23.43
CA GLN A 43 4.07 2.76 24.73
C GLN A 43 3.69 1.60 25.64
N TYR A 44 3.07 0.55 25.07
CA TYR A 44 2.45 -0.53 25.82
C TYR A 44 3.24 -1.84 25.77
N ARG A 45 4.44 -1.87 25.18
CA ARG A 45 5.27 -3.07 25.01
C ARG A 45 5.41 -3.93 26.27
N ASN A 46 5.51 -3.29 27.44
CA ASN A 46 5.70 -3.96 28.73
C ASN A 46 4.39 -4.31 29.44
N VAL A 47 3.24 -3.93 28.88
CA VAL A 47 1.92 -4.28 29.40
C VAL A 47 1.55 -5.64 28.83
N GLY A 48 1.46 -6.65 29.71
CA GLY A 48 1.38 -8.08 29.35
C GLY A 48 0.17 -8.53 28.51
N TYR A 49 -0.74 -7.62 28.14
CA TYR A 49 -1.85 -7.92 27.24
C TYR A 49 -2.09 -6.76 26.26
N ASN A 50 -1.44 -6.79 25.10
CA ASN A 50 -1.77 -5.91 23.98
C ASN A 50 -1.47 -6.60 22.64
N ASN A 51 -2.31 -6.32 21.64
CA ASN A 51 -2.21 -6.92 20.30
C ASN A 51 -1.55 -5.97 19.29
N PHE A 52 -1.02 -4.82 19.72
CA PHE A 52 -0.50 -3.78 18.82
C PHE A 52 0.63 -4.28 17.92
N LYS A 53 1.52 -5.11 18.47
CA LYS A 53 2.59 -5.75 17.69
C LYS A 53 2.03 -6.67 16.61
N LEU A 54 1.06 -7.53 16.95
CA LEU A 54 0.45 -8.45 16.00
C LEU A 54 -0.28 -7.70 14.88
N GLU A 55 -1.08 -6.68 15.22
CA GLU A 55 -1.74 -5.84 14.21
C GLU A 55 -0.75 -5.07 13.32
N LEU A 56 0.37 -4.61 13.90
CA LEU A 56 1.43 -3.94 13.16
C LEU A 56 2.09 -4.91 12.17
N ASP A 57 2.46 -6.10 12.63
CA ASP A 57 3.09 -7.15 11.82
C ASP A 57 2.17 -7.58 10.66
N GLU A 58 0.86 -7.70 10.92
CA GLU A 58 -0.15 -7.99 9.88
C GLU A 58 -0.22 -6.89 8.80
N LEU A 59 -0.18 -5.62 9.20
CA LEU A 59 -0.20 -4.51 8.24
C LEU A 59 1.10 -4.39 7.44
N ILE A 60 2.25 -4.67 8.07
CA ILE A 60 3.54 -4.73 7.39
C ILE A 60 3.52 -5.88 6.36
N ALA A 61 3.07 -7.06 6.76
CA ALA A 61 2.93 -8.21 5.86
C ALA A 61 1.94 -7.95 4.71
N TYR A 62 0.85 -7.22 4.98
CA TYR A 62 -0.10 -6.80 3.97
C TYR A 62 0.53 -5.84 2.94
N ARG A 63 1.35 -4.87 3.39
CA ARG A 63 2.02 -3.90 2.51
C ARG A 63 3.16 -4.47 1.69
N LYS A 64 3.81 -5.53 2.20
CA LYS A 64 5.02 -6.09 1.61
C LYS A 64 4.94 -6.34 0.10
N PRO A 65 3.87 -6.96 -0.46
CA PRO A 65 3.79 -7.17 -1.90
C PRO A 65 3.86 -5.88 -2.74
N PHE A 66 3.29 -4.78 -2.27
CA PHE A 66 3.36 -3.51 -2.98
C PHE A 66 4.79 -2.94 -3.00
N VAL A 67 5.47 -3.00 -1.85
CA VAL A 67 6.85 -2.52 -1.72
C VAL A 67 7.78 -3.39 -2.56
N ASP A 68 7.64 -4.71 -2.47
CA ASP A 68 8.43 -5.67 -3.25
C ASP A 68 8.25 -5.45 -4.76
N PHE A 69 7.02 -5.22 -5.22
CA PHE A 69 6.74 -4.84 -6.62
C PHE A 69 7.46 -3.57 -7.04
N LEU A 70 7.35 -2.48 -6.26
CA LEU A 70 7.99 -1.21 -6.61
C LEU A 70 9.52 -1.33 -6.66
N MET A 71 10.10 -2.09 -5.75
CA MET A 71 11.55 -2.30 -5.70
C MET A 71 12.05 -3.20 -6.82
N ARG A 72 11.39 -4.33 -7.05
CA ARG A 72 11.84 -5.37 -8.00
C ARG A 72 11.48 -5.01 -9.44
N ASP A 73 10.24 -4.58 -9.66
CA ASP A 73 9.64 -4.48 -10.97
C ASP A 73 9.61 -3.03 -11.49
N CYS A 74 9.68 -2.03 -10.58
CA CYS A 74 9.74 -0.60 -10.93
C CYS A 74 11.09 0.07 -10.63
N ASN A 75 12.10 -0.68 -10.16
CA ASN A 75 13.44 -0.18 -9.82
C ASN A 75 13.45 1.01 -8.83
N MET A 76 12.45 1.11 -7.95
CA MET A 76 12.40 2.18 -6.95
C MET A 76 13.20 1.80 -5.70
N SER A 77 13.95 2.75 -5.15
CA SER A 77 14.54 2.59 -3.82
C SER A 77 13.49 2.77 -2.72
N LEU A 78 13.79 2.32 -1.49
CA LEU A 78 12.92 2.57 -0.35
C LEU A 78 12.71 4.06 -0.08
N ASP A 79 13.70 4.90 -0.39
CA ASP A 79 13.60 6.33 -0.15
C ASP A 79 12.71 7.00 -1.22
N ASP A 80 12.80 6.57 -2.48
CA ASP A 80 11.86 7.01 -3.54
C ASP A 80 10.41 6.66 -3.20
N ILE A 81 10.20 5.44 -2.67
CA ILE A 81 8.87 4.99 -2.25
C ILE A 81 8.36 5.87 -1.10
N LYS A 82 9.18 6.14 -0.07
CA LYS A 82 8.78 6.99 1.06
C LYS A 82 8.45 8.41 0.60
N GLU A 83 9.28 9.01 -0.25
CA GLU A 83 9.03 10.35 -0.78
C GLU A 83 7.74 10.38 -1.59
N SER A 84 7.51 9.37 -2.42
CA SER A 84 6.29 9.27 -3.22
C SER A 84 5.04 9.12 -2.36
N VAL A 85 5.11 8.27 -1.32
CA VAL A 85 4.02 8.06 -0.35
C VAL A 85 3.69 9.35 0.40
N ALA A 86 4.71 10.11 0.83
CA ALA A 86 4.51 11.38 1.53
C ALA A 86 3.79 12.44 0.68
N ASN A 87 3.92 12.34 -0.65
CA ASN A 87 3.28 13.25 -1.61
C ASN A 87 1.88 12.80 -2.07
N VAL A 88 1.38 11.66 -1.58
CA VAL A 88 0.04 11.16 -1.93
C VAL A 88 -1.04 12.07 -1.35
N LYS A 89 -1.90 12.58 -2.24
CA LYS A 89 -3.09 13.34 -1.83
C LYS A 89 -4.13 12.39 -1.26
N GLU A 90 -4.72 12.73 -0.12
CA GLU A 90 -5.75 11.91 0.55
C GLU A 90 -6.88 11.50 -0.40
N LYS A 91 -7.29 12.40 -1.28
CA LYS A 91 -8.33 12.13 -2.29
C LYS A 91 -7.98 10.99 -3.26
N ASN A 92 -6.70 10.67 -3.46
CA ASN A 92 -6.22 9.62 -4.35
C ASN A 92 -6.03 8.27 -3.64
N ILE A 93 -6.22 8.22 -2.32
CA ILE A 93 -6.09 6.98 -1.56
C ILE A 93 -7.25 6.03 -1.94
N PRO A 94 -6.96 4.83 -2.47
CA PRO A 94 -7.98 3.88 -2.87
C PRO A 94 -8.67 3.22 -1.68
N THR A 95 -9.78 2.53 -1.96
CA THR A 95 -10.46 1.71 -0.95
C THR A 95 -9.69 0.43 -0.67
N LYS A 96 -9.90 -0.19 0.50
CA LYS A 96 -9.28 -1.47 0.84
C LYS A 96 -9.58 -2.57 -0.19
N LYS A 97 -10.79 -2.56 -0.76
CA LYS A 97 -11.19 -3.51 -1.82
C LYS A 97 -10.28 -3.41 -3.03
N VAL A 98 -9.99 -2.19 -3.47
CA VAL A 98 -9.06 -1.95 -4.59
C VAL A 98 -7.65 -2.37 -4.20
N CYS A 99 -7.16 -2.01 -3.01
CA CYS A 99 -5.84 -2.46 -2.55
C CYS A 99 -5.71 -3.99 -2.57
N ASN A 100 -6.77 -4.71 -2.14
CA ASN A 100 -6.78 -6.17 -2.18
C ASN A 100 -6.67 -6.70 -3.61
N GLN A 101 -7.45 -6.14 -4.55
CA GLN A 101 -7.39 -6.53 -5.95
C GLN A 101 -6.00 -6.33 -6.55
N ILE A 102 -5.36 -5.18 -6.30
CA ILE A 102 -4.00 -4.91 -6.76
C ILE A 102 -3.01 -5.89 -6.15
N ARG A 103 -3.14 -6.16 -4.84
CA ARG A 103 -2.29 -7.12 -4.14
C ARG A 103 -2.43 -8.52 -4.74
N GLU A 104 -3.64 -8.96 -5.07
CA GLU A 104 -3.89 -10.25 -5.72
C GLU A 104 -3.25 -10.31 -7.12
N ILE A 105 -3.34 -9.23 -7.89
CA ILE A 105 -2.67 -9.12 -9.21
C ILE A 105 -1.14 -9.24 -9.06
N ILE A 106 -0.54 -8.50 -8.12
CA ILE A 106 0.90 -8.58 -7.84
C ILE A 106 1.31 -9.99 -7.40
N VAL A 107 0.60 -10.56 -6.43
CA VAL A 107 0.92 -11.89 -5.86
C VAL A 107 0.77 -13.00 -6.89
N SER A 108 -0.17 -12.86 -7.83
CA SER A 108 -0.33 -13.81 -8.94
C SER A 108 0.71 -13.65 -10.06
N ASN A 109 1.57 -12.61 -10.01
CA ASN A 109 2.53 -12.25 -11.05
C ASN A 109 1.93 -12.17 -12.47
N SER A 110 0.64 -11.84 -12.58
CA SER A 110 -0.08 -11.77 -13.84
C SER A 110 -0.45 -10.32 -14.16
N TYR A 111 0.55 -9.51 -14.50
CA TYR A 111 0.34 -8.09 -14.79
C TYR A 111 1.29 -7.52 -15.85
N TRP A 112 0.88 -6.38 -16.38
CA TRP A 112 1.72 -5.49 -17.18
C TRP A 112 2.02 -4.23 -16.38
N ILE A 113 3.21 -3.67 -16.55
CA ILE A 113 3.58 -2.38 -15.96
C ILE A 113 3.36 -1.31 -17.02
N GLU A 114 2.74 -0.21 -16.61
CA GLU A 114 2.60 0.99 -17.46
C GLU A 114 3.89 1.82 -17.49
#